data_AF-A0A7X7MUC4-F1
#
_entry.id   AF-A0A7X7MUC4-F1
#
_cell.length_a   1.000
_cell.length_b   1.000
_cell.length_c   1.000
_cell.angle_alpha   90.00
_cell.angle_beta   90.00
_cell.angle_gamma   90.00
#
_symmetry.space_group_name_H-M   'P 1'
#
loop_
_entity.id
_entity.type
_entity.pdbx_description
1 polymer ?
#
loop_
_entity_poly.entity_id
_entity_poly.type
_entity_poly.pdbx_seq_one_letter_code
_entity_poly.pdbx_strand_id
1 'polypeptide(L)'
;MKMTQTQFDMLKTQLERLMKHSTFYQEKFKGIDVAGIKTQEDFEKLPFTWKGDLREAYPLGLMAVPEKEIVRIHSSSGTTGTPVIIPYTKKDVDDWAIMFSRCYEMAGITDMDRIQITPGYGLWTAGIGFQNGAEKLGAMVIPMGPGNTDKQLRMMMDMKSTVLCATSSYALLLAEEIAKRGIGEHIHLKKGVIGSERWGDKMRARIAKELGVSLYDIYGLTEIYGPGIAINCDHSKAMHYWDDYVYIEILDPKTGEPVADGEVGEVVITTLVKEGAPLIRYRTHDLSRFVLGDCPCGSKHPRIDTLIGRTDDMVKVKGCNIFPSQIEDVIRDVKGASSEYQVMIDHLGGKDILTIFIETKPEASKPDVANELASLFKIKI
;
A
#
# COMPACT_ATOMS: atom_id res chain seq x y z
N MET A 1 -19.03 5.90 -4.24
CA MET A 1 -19.12 5.24 -5.58
C MET A 1 -20.04 4.01 -5.52
N LYS A 2 -20.94 3.82 -6.51
CA LYS A 2 -21.86 2.67 -6.57
C LYS A 2 -21.24 1.48 -7.29
N MET A 3 -21.54 0.26 -6.83
CA MET A 3 -21.22 -0.97 -7.55
C MET A 3 -21.93 -1.01 -8.90
N THR A 4 -21.24 -1.53 -9.91
CA THR A 4 -21.89 -2.00 -11.13
C THR A 4 -22.69 -3.27 -10.87
N GLN A 5 -23.63 -3.60 -11.75
CA GLN A 5 -24.40 -4.85 -11.65
C GLN A 5 -23.48 -6.08 -11.62
N THR A 6 -22.43 -6.09 -12.45
CA THR A 6 -21.44 -7.17 -12.50
C THR A 6 -20.70 -7.33 -11.17
N GLN A 7 -20.25 -6.25 -10.55
CA GLN A 7 -19.60 -6.30 -9.23
C GLN A 7 -20.56 -6.82 -8.16
N PHE A 8 -21.82 -6.39 -8.19
CA PHE A 8 -22.83 -6.85 -7.24
C PHE A 8 -23.15 -8.35 -7.40
N ASP A 9 -23.14 -8.87 -8.61
CA ASP A 9 -23.33 -10.31 -8.86
C ASP A 9 -22.10 -11.14 -8.45
N MET A 10 -20.89 -10.62 -8.64
CA MET A 10 -19.66 -11.22 -8.09
C MET A 10 -19.70 -11.25 -6.56
N LEU A 11 -20.10 -10.14 -5.93
CA LEU A 11 -20.27 -10.06 -4.48
C LEU A 11 -21.27 -11.10 -3.98
N LYS A 12 -22.46 -11.23 -4.59
CA LYS A 12 -23.45 -12.23 -4.17
C LYS A 12 -22.89 -13.65 -4.27
N THR A 13 -22.22 -13.96 -5.38
CA THR A 13 -21.53 -15.25 -5.56
C THR A 13 -20.49 -15.50 -4.46
N GLN A 14 -19.74 -14.47 -4.10
CA GLN A 14 -18.70 -14.53 -3.08
C GLN A 14 -19.31 -14.73 -1.67
N LEU A 15 -20.40 -14.05 -1.35
CA LEU A 15 -21.14 -14.21 -0.09
C LEU A 15 -21.75 -15.61 0.04
N GLU A 16 -22.36 -16.14 -1.03
CA GLU A 16 -22.87 -17.51 -1.06
C GLU A 16 -21.76 -18.53 -0.79
N ARG A 17 -20.59 -18.35 -1.42
CA ARG A 17 -19.43 -19.24 -1.19
C ARG A 17 -18.94 -19.17 0.25
N LEU A 18 -18.85 -17.96 0.82
CA LEU A 18 -18.44 -17.77 2.21
C LEU A 18 -19.39 -18.45 3.19
N MET A 19 -20.70 -18.29 3.00
CA MET A 19 -21.70 -18.93 3.85
C MET A 19 -21.71 -20.46 3.74
N LYS A 20 -21.18 -21.02 2.64
CA LYS A 20 -21.06 -22.47 2.46
C LYS A 20 -19.76 -23.04 3.02
N HIS A 21 -18.65 -22.29 2.97
CA HIS A 21 -17.31 -22.85 3.16
C HIS A 21 -16.44 -22.17 4.21
N SER A 22 -16.76 -20.95 4.64
CA SER A 22 -15.96 -20.21 5.62
C SER A 22 -16.59 -20.27 7.00
N THR A 23 -16.00 -21.05 7.91
CA THR A 23 -16.45 -21.08 9.32
C THR A 23 -16.36 -19.70 9.97
N PHE A 24 -15.34 -18.91 9.60
CA PHE A 24 -15.18 -17.53 10.04
C PHE A 24 -16.41 -16.66 9.70
N TYR A 25 -16.81 -16.62 8.42
CA TYR A 25 -17.97 -15.79 8.03
C TYR A 25 -19.31 -16.39 8.43
N GLN A 26 -19.43 -17.71 8.54
CA GLN A 26 -20.62 -18.36 9.10
C GLN A 26 -20.90 -17.90 10.54
N GLU A 27 -19.86 -17.82 11.39
CA GLU A 27 -20.04 -17.32 12.76
C GLU A 27 -20.21 -15.80 12.77
N LYS A 28 -19.43 -15.05 11.98
CA LYS A 28 -19.53 -13.58 11.91
C LYS A 28 -20.90 -13.09 11.42
N PHE A 29 -21.52 -13.82 10.50
CA PHE A 29 -22.85 -13.49 9.94
C PHE A 29 -23.99 -14.29 10.59
N LYS A 30 -23.75 -14.90 11.74
CA LYS A 30 -24.79 -15.61 12.48
C LYS A 30 -25.94 -14.68 12.85
N GLY A 31 -27.15 -15.05 12.46
CA GLY A 31 -28.35 -14.23 12.66
C GLY A 31 -28.55 -13.14 11.60
N ILE A 32 -27.69 -13.04 10.59
CA ILE A 32 -27.86 -12.15 9.43
C ILE A 32 -28.38 -12.97 8.24
N ASP A 33 -29.45 -12.50 7.58
CA ASP A 33 -29.96 -13.09 6.35
C ASP A 33 -29.11 -12.64 5.14
N VAL A 34 -27.98 -13.31 4.94
CA VAL A 34 -27.06 -13.03 3.81
C VAL A 34 -27.73 -13.27 2.46
N ALA A 35 -28.65 -14.24 2.36
CA ALA A 35 -29.41 -14.51 1.12
C ALA A 35 -30.43 -13.39 0.82
N GLY A 36 -30.80 -12.61 1.83
CA GLY A 36 -31.67 -11.44 1.72
C GLY A 36 -31.01 -10.20 1.11
N ILE A 37 -29.70 -10.21 0.87
CA ILE A 37 -28.96 -9.05 0.31
C ILE A 37 -29.29 -8.89 -1.18
N LYS A 38 -30.10 -7.87 -1.51
CA LYS A 38 -30.59 -7.61 -2.87
C LYS A 38 -30.10 -6.29 -3.45
N THR A 39 -29.58 -5.41 -2.60
CA THR A 39 -29.11 -4.08 -2.96
C THR A 39 -27.74 -3.81 -2.36
N GLN A 40 -27.03 -2.79 -2.87
CA GLN A 40 -25.79 -2.33 -2.26
C GLN A 40 -26.04 -1.81 -0.85
N GLU A 41 -27.17 -1.14 -0.62
CA GLU A 41 -27.57 -0.63 0.68
C GLU A 41 -27.80 -1.75 1.71
N ASP A 42 -28.17 -2.96 1.28
CA ASP A 42 -28.22 -4.14 2.16
C ASP A 42 -26.82 -4.68 2.49
N PHE A 43 -25.92 -4.70 1.51
CA PHE A 43 -24.53 -5.07 1.71
C PHE A 43 -23.82 -4.11 2.68
N GLU A 44 -24.10 -2.81 2.59
CA GLU A 44 -23.52 -1.78 3.47
C GLU A 44 -23.97 -1.90 4.94
N LYS A 45 -24.97 -2.75 5.24
CA LYS A 45 -25.36 -3.10 6.62
C LYS A 45 -24.57 -4.28 7.20
N LEU A 46 -23.80 -5.00 6.37
CA LEU A 46 -22.96 -6.09 6.87
C LEU A 46 -21.88 -5.57 7.82
N PRO A 47 -21.56 -6.31 8.89
CA PRO A 47 -20.55 -5.90 9.85
C PRO A 47 -19.16 -5.89 9.21
N PHE A 48 -18.35 -4.91 9.61
CA PHE A 48 -16.95 -4.80 9.19
C PHE A 48 -16.12 -6.00 9.62
N THR A 49 -15.15 -6.38 8.78
CA THR A 49 -14.08 -7.30 9.16
C THR A 49 -12.89 -6.50 9.67
N TRP A 50 -12.46 -6.77 10.90
CA TRP A 50 -11.36 -6.07 11.54
C TRP A 50 -10.10 -6.93 11.57
N LYS A 51 -8.93 -6.28 11.70
CA LYS A 51 -7.66 -7.00 11.89
C LYS A 51 -7.65 -7.86 13.16
N GLY A 52 -8.40 -7.47 14.19
CA GLY A 52 -8.61 -8.29 15.39
C GLY A 52 -9.24 -9.63 15.07
N ASP A 53 -10.34 -9.64 14.32
CA ASP A 53 -11.03 -10.85 13.87
C ASP A 53 -10.08 -11.80 13.12
N LEU A 54 -9.21 -11.25 12.26
CA LEU A 54 -8.24 -12.05 11.50
C LEU A 54 -7.18 -12.71 12.40
N ARG A 55 -6.81 -12.07 13.51
CA ARG A 55 -5.87 -12.63 14.50
C ARG A 55 -6.51 -13.75 15.31
N GLU A 56 -7.80 -13.64 15.62
CA GLU A 56 -8.55 -14.69 16.32
C GLU A 56 -8.71 -15.94 15.45
N ALA A 57 -8.76 -15.77 14.13
CA ALA A 57 -8.81 -16.86 13.15
C ALA A 57 -7.45 -17.53 12.88
N TYR A 58 -6.40 -17.24 13.65
CA TYR A 58 -5.08 -17.88 13.49
C TYR A 58 -5.13 -19.39 13.83
N PRO A 59 -4.36 -20.25 13.13
CA PRO A 59 -3.49 -19.96 12.00
C PRO A 59 -4.19 -20.01 10.64
N LEU A 60 -5.27 -20.76 10.46
CA LEU A 60 -5.88 -20.96 9.14
C LEU A 60 -7.42 -20.91 9.17
N GLY A 61 -8.00 -20.32 10.22
CA GLY A 61 -9.46 -20.15 10.36
C GLY A 61 -10.07 -19.23 9.30
N LEU A 62 -9.25 -18.44 8.58
CA LEU A 62 -9.68 -17.64 7.43
C LEU A 62 -9.87 -18.45 6.14
N MET A 63 -9.47 -19.73 6.11
CA MET A 63 -9.70 -20.58 4.94
C MET A 63 -11.18 -20.65 4.59
N ALA A 64 -11.52 -20.32 3.34
CA ALA A 64 -12.86 -20.41 2.79
C ALA A 64 -12.98 -21.48 1.69
N VAL A 65 -12.00 -22.39 1.63
CA VAL A 65 -11.92 -23.53 0.72
C VAL A 65 -11.26 -24.71 1.43
N PRO A 66 -11.42 -25.95 0.95
CA PRO A 66 -10.68 -27.10 1.46
C PRO A 66 -9.16 -26.89 1.41
N GLU A 67 -8.43 -27.36 2.43
CA GLU A 67 -6.97 -27.20 2.54
C GLU A 67 -6.20 -27.69 1.30
N LYS A 68 -6.69 -28.76 0.64
CA LYS A 68 -6.11 -29.30 -0.60
C LYS A 68 -6.04 -28.29 -1.77
N GLU A 69 -6.83 -27.22 -1.72
CA GLU A 69 -6.86 -26.16 -2.74
C GLU A 69 -5.89 -25.02 -2.43
N ILE A 70 -5.37 -24.96 -1.20
CA ILE A 70 -4.40 -23.96 -0.77
C ILE A 70 -3.01 -24.36 -1.27
N VAL A 71 -2.36 -23.44 -1.99
CA VAL A 71 -1.02 -23.66 -2.56
C VAL A 71 0.04 -22.74 -1.97
N ARG A 72 -0.38 -21.71 -1.24
CA ARG A 72 0.53 -20.72 -0.65
C ARG A 72 -0.09 -20.08 0.59
N ILE A 73 0.75 -19.71 1.54
CA ILE A 73 0.38 -18.84 2.66
C ILE A 73 1.30 -17.62 2.71
N HIS A 74 0.77 -16.50 3.19
CA HIS A 74 1.55 -15.32 3.54
C HIS A 74 1.19 -14.84 4.95
N SER A 75 2.15 -14.19 5.61
CA SER A 75 1.94 -13.64 6.96
C SER A 75 1.98 -12.12 6.92
N SER A 76 1.14 -11.47 7.72
CA SER A 76 1.31 -10.05 8.01
C SER A 76 2.60 -9.83 8.81
N SER A 77 3.19 -8.63 8.69
CA SER A 77 4.48 -8.25 9.27
C SER A 77 4.43 -7.86 10.76
N GLY A 78 3.30 -8.09 11.44
CA GLY A 78 3.10 -7.64 12.82
C GLY A 78 4.16 -8.21 13.78
N THR A 79 4.92 -7.33 14.44
CA THR A 79 6.02 -7.68 15.35
C THR A 79 5.57 -7.87 16.80
N THR A 80 4.34 -7.48 17.13
CA THR A 80 3.74 -7.59 18.47
C THR A 80 2.38 -8.28 18.39
N GLY A 81 2.28 -9.50 18.91
CA GLY A 81 1.04 -10.29 18.99
C GLY A 81 0.94 -11.43 17.97
N THR A 82 -0.24 -12.06 17.90
CA THR A 82 -0.54 -13.14 16.95
C THR A 82 -0.51 -12.61 15.51
N PRO A 83 0.24 -13.23 14.59
CA PRO A 83 0.25 -12.83 13.19
C PRO A 83 -1.06 -13.20 12.50
N VAL A 84 -1.32 -12.56 11.36
CA VAL A 84 -2.41 -12.97 10.47
C VAL A 84 -1.82 -13.79 9.33
N ILE A 85 -2.35 -14.98 9.10
CA ILE A 85 -1.95 -15.85 7.99
C ILE A 85 -3.06 -15.84 6.94
N ILE A 86 -2.68 -15.58 5.70
CA ILE A 86 -3.57 -15.50 4.56
C ILE A 86 -3.28 -16.67 3.63
N PRO A 87 -4.20 -17.64 3.50
CA PRO A 87 -4.12 -18.73 2.53
C PRO A 87 -4.54 -18.28 1.13
N TYR A 88 -3.87 -18.84 0.11
CA TYR A 88 -4.10 -18.56 -1.31
C TYR A 88 -4.33 -19.85 -2.07
N THR A 89 -5.38 -19.90 -2.90
CA THR A 89 -5.53 -20.97 -3.89
C THR A 89 -4.62 -20.75 -5.08
N LYS A 90 -4.53 -21.75 -5.98
CA LYS A 90 -3.86 -21.57 -7.26
C LYS A 90 -4.45 -20.39 -8.05
N LYS A 91 -5.78 -20.27 -8.10
CA LYS A 91 -6.46 -19.18 -8.77
C LYS A 91 -6.09 -17.83 -8.15
N ASP A 92 -6.03 -17.73 -6.83
CA ASP A 92 -5.62 -16.48 -6.16
C ASP A 92 -4.22 -16.02 -6.55
N VAL A 93 -3.27 -16.97 -6.67
CA VAL A 93 -1.90 -16.66 -7.10
C VAL A 93 -1.89 -16.21 -8.56
N ASP A 94 -2.65 -16.87 -9.43
CA ASP A 94 -2.74 -16.53 -10.86
C ASP A 94 -3.42 -15.16 -11.06
N ASP A 95 -4.49 -14.87 -10.32
CA ASP A 95 -5.21 -13.59 -10.30
C ASP A 95 -4.32 -12.44 -9.80
N TRP A 96 -3.56 -12.69 -8.74
CA TRP A 96 -2.61 -11.71 -8.22
C TRP A 96 -1.53 -11.36 -9.24
N ALA A 97 -0.98 -12.36 -9.93
CA ALA A 97 -0.02 -12.14 -10.99
C ALA A 97 -0.61 -11.32 -12.16
N ILE A 98 -1.89 -11.52 -12.51
CA ILE A 98 -2.59 -10.71 -13.52
C ILE A 98 -2.71 -9.25 -13.07
N MET A 99 -3.22 -9.00 -11.86
CA MET A 99 -3.34 -7.64 -11.31
C MET A 99 -1.99 -6.92 -11.29
N PHE A 100 -0.93 -7.61 -10.89
CA PHE A 100 0.40 -7.03 -10.82
C PHE A 100 1.01 -6.79 -12.22
N SER A 101 0.79 -7.70 -13.18
CA SER A 101 1.17 -7.49 -14.59
C SER A 101 0.50 -6.23 -15.15
N ARG A 102 -0.80 -6.01 -14.86
CA ARG A 102 -1.49 -4.78 -15.24
C ARG A 102 -0.85 -3.54 -14.61
N CYS A 103 -0.32 -3.65 -13.38
CA CYS A 103 0.42 -2.54 -12.78
C CYS A 103 1.67 -2.19 -13.58
N TYR A 104 2.43 -3.19 -14.02
CA TYR A 104 3.59 -2.96 -14.87
C TYR A 104 3.22 -2.35 -16.22
N GLU A 105 2.18 -2.86 -16.88
CA GLU A 105 1.66 -2.30 -18.14
C GLU A 105 1.19 -0.84 -17.97
N MET A 106 0.50 -0.52 -16.87
CA MET A 106 0.07 0.84 -16.53
C MET A 106 1.25 1.81 -16.34
N ALA A 107 2.37 1.30 -15.82
CA ALA A 107 3.63 2.02 -15.72
C ALA A 107 4.44 2.00 -17.04
N GLY A 108 3.88 1.45 -18.13
CA GLY A 108 4.51 1.30 -19.44
C GLY A 108 5.71 0.34 -19.46
N ILE A 109 5.81 -0.55 -18.48
CA ILE A 109 6.87 -1.57 -18.38
C ILE A 109 6.48 -2.74 -19.30
N THR A 110 7.48 -3.34 -19.95
CA THR A 110 7.29 -4.36 -20.99
C THR A 110 8.11 -5.62 -20.69
N ASP A 111 7.91 -6.67 -21.48
CA ASP A 111 8.73 -7.91 -21.45
C ASP A 111 10.21 -7.68 -21.79
N MET A 112 10.55 -6.55 -22.41
CA MET A 112 11.93 -6.14 -22.70
C MET A 112 12.65 -5.50 -21.50
N ASP A 113 11.91 -5.16 -20.43
CA ASP A 113 12.49 -4.58 -19.22
C ASP A 113 13.17 -5.62 -18.33
N ARG A 114 14.14 -5.14 -17.55
CA ARG A 114 14.92 -5.92 -16.59
C ARG A 114 14.64 -5.39 -15.19
N ILE A 115 13.88 -6.16 -14.44
CA ILE A 115 13.22 -5.71 -13.21
C ILE A 115 13.98 -6.23 -12.01
N GLN A 116 14.65 -5.32 -11.29
CA GLN A 116 15.37 -5.64 -10.07
C GLN A 116 14.46 -5.51 -8.85
N ILE A 117 14.32 -6.61 -8.11
CA ILE A 117 13.39 -6.72 -6.98
C ILE A 117 14.19 -6.77 -5.69
N THR A 118 14.07 -5.71 -4.88
CA THR A 118 14.74 -5.60 -3.58
C THR A 118 13.87 -5.95 -2.36
N PRO A 119 12.52 -5.98 -2.42
CA PRO A 119 11.74 -6.39 -1.26
C PRO A 119 11.98 -7.84 -0.80
N GLY A 120 11.69 -8.09 0.47
CA GLY A 120 11.77 -9.41 1.11
C GLY A 120 10.95 -10.49 0.41
N TYR A 121 11.56 -11.67 0.23
CA TYR A 121 10.91 -12.92 -0.14
C TYR A 121 10.57 -13.74 1.11
N GLY A 122 9.93 -14.90 0.93
CA GLY A 122 9.49 -15.77 2.03
C GLY A 122 8.02 -15.52 2.35
N LEU A 123 7.70 -15.26 3.62
CA LEU A 123 6.31 -15.03 4.05
C LEU A 123 5.77 -13.64 3.67
N TRP A 124 6.65 -12.71 3.29
CA TRP A 124 6.28 -11.37 2.82
C TRP A 124 5.79 -11.42 1.37
N THR A 125 4.67 -10.76 1.11
CA THR A 125 4.03 -10.74 -0.20
C THR A 125 4.84 -9.95 -1.24
N ALA A 126 5.58 -8.92 -0.83
CA ALA A 126 6.22 -7.99 -1.76
C ALA A 126 7.18 -8.67 -2.75
N GLY A 127 8.20 -9.40 -2.28
CA GLY A 127 9.20 -10.01 -3.16
C GLY A 127 8.57 -10.95 -4.20
N ILE A 128 7.77 -11.92 -3.74
CA ILE A 128 7.13 -12.88 -4.65
C ILE A 128 6.04 -12.26 -5.53
N GLY A 129 5.35 -11.22 -5.04
CA GLY A 129 4.33 -10.50 -5.79
C GLY A 129 4.92 -9.75 -6.98
N PHE A 130 5.95 -8.93 -6.74
CA PHE A 130 6.70 -8.27 -7.81
C PHE A 130 7.23 -9.30 -8.83
N GLN A 131 7.80 -10.41 -8.34
CA GLN A 131 8.34 -11.45 -9.21
C GLN A 131 7.25 -12.09 -10.08
N ASN A 132 6.14 -12.55 -9.49
CA ASN A 132 5.09 -13.22 -10.24
C ASN A 132 4.40 -12.29 -11.24
N GLY A 133 4.25 -11.00 -10.92
CA GLY A 133 3.77 -9.99 -11.86
C GLY A 133 4.69 -9.82 -13.07
N ALA A 134 6.00 -9.73 -12.82
CA ALA A 134 7.00 -9.53 -13.87
C ALA A 134 7.13 -10.77 -14.77
N GLU A 135 7.13 -11.97 -14.18
CA GLU A 135 7.12 -13.23 -14.91
C GLU A 135 5.84 -13.41 -15.74
N LYS A 136 4.69 -12.95 -15.21
CA LYS A 136 3.42 -12.96 -15.94
C LYS A 136 3.43 -12.01 -17.14
N LEU A 137 4.07 -10.85 -17.01
CA LEU A 137 4.32 -9.91 -18.10
C LEU A 137 5.29 -10.47 -19.15
N GLY A 138 6.19 -11.38 -18.76
CA GLY A 138 7.26 -11.91 -19.60
C GLY A 138 8.60 -11.17 -19.45
N ALA A 139 8.71 -10.28 -18.48
CA ALA A 139 9.93 -9.50 -18.23
C ALA A 139 11.02 -10.30 -17.51
N MET A 140 12.28 -9.90 -17.69
CA MET A 140 13.39 -10.49 -16.96
C MET A 140 13.37 -10.04 -15.50
N VAL A 141 13.32 -10.99 -14.56
CA VAL A 141 13.41 -10.72 -13.12
C VAL A 141 14.84 -10.89 -12.62
N ILE A 142 15.30 -9.93 -11.81
CA ILE A 142 16.54 -9.99 -11.03
C ILE A 142 16.13 -10.03 -9.54
N PRO A 143 15.89 -11.23 -8.98
CA PRO A 143 15.27 -11.40 -7.67
C PRO A 143 16.30 -11.28 -6.54
N MET A 144 16.69 -10.05 -6.22
CA MET A 144 17.79 -9.81 -5.29
C MET A 144 17.40 -10.02 -3.82
N GLY A 145 16.16 -9.67 -3.46
CA GLY A 145 15.77 -9.54 -2.06
C GLY A 145 16.46 -8.35 -1.38
N PRO A 146 16.32 -8.21 -0.05
CA PRO A 146 16.72 -7.01 0.66
C PRO A 146 18.21 -7.00 1.03
N GLY A 147 18.75 -5.80 1.22
CA GLY A 147 20.11 -5.60 1.72
C GLY A 147 21.21 -5.98 0.72
N ASN A 148 22.43 -6.13 1.24
CA ASN A 148 23.66 -6.32 0.48
C ASN A 148 23.81 -5.29 -0.66
N THR A 149 23.85 -4.01 -0.28
CA THR A 149 23.85 -2.88 -1.22
C THR A 149 24.99 -2.97 -2.24
N ASP A 150 26.17 -3.47 -1.87
CA ASP A 150 27.27 -3.70 -2.81
C ASP A 150 26.87 -4.64 -3.95
N LYS A 151 26.22 -5.76 -3.61
CA LYS A 151 25.73 -6.72 -4.59
C LYS A 151 24.56 -6.16 -5.40
N GLN A 152 23.67 -5.36 -4.79
CA GLN A 152 22.58 -4.69 -5.51
C GLN A 152 23.12 -3.81 -6.62
N LEU A 153 24.08 -2.94 -6.31
CA LEU A 153 24.67 -2.00 -7.26
C LEU A 153 25.43 -2.73 -8.36
N ARG A 154 26.22 -3.74 -7.99
CA ARG A 154 26.92 -4.58 -8.98
C ARG A 154 25.95 -5.26 -9.95
N MET A 155 24.91 -5.92 -9.44
CA MET A 155 23.91 -6.58 -10.27
C MET A 155 23.13 -5.57 -11.13
N MET A 156 22.83 -4.40 -10.59
CA MET A 156 22.14 -3.32 -11.31
C MET A 156 22.92 -2.87 -12.55
N MET A 157 24.24 -2.73 -12.42
CA MET A 157 25.14 -2.40 -13.52
C MET A 157 25.33 -3.59 -14.48
N ASP A 158 25.70 -4.76 -13.96
CA ASP A 158 26.04 -5.95 -14.75
C ASP A 158 24.84 -6.44 -15.58
N MET A 159 23.65 -6.47 -14.98
CA MET A 159 22.42 -6.88 -15.64
C MET A 159 21.74 -5.75 -16.39
N LYS A 160 22.19 -4.50 -16.20
CA LYS A 160 21.59 -3.28 -16.77
C LYS A 160 20.10 -3.17 -16.45
N SER A 161 19.76 -3.27 -15.18
CA SER A 161 18.37 -3.16 -14.69
C SER A 161 17.74 -1.87 -15.22
N THR A 162 16.52 -1.97 -15.76
CA THR A 162 15.76 -0.82 -16.27
C THR A 162 14.65 -0.39 -15.32
N VAL A 163 14.22 -1.28 -14.44
CA VAL A 163 13.17 -1.04 -13.44
C VAL A 163 13.68 -1.43 -12.06
N LEU A 164 13.45 -0.56 -11.08
CA LEU A 164 13.67 -0.84 -9.67
C LEU A 164 12.33 -1.06 -8.97
N CYS A 165 12.16 -2.23 -8.34
CA CYS A 165 11.08 -2.48 -7.39
C CYS A 165 11.66 -2.43 -5.98
N ALA A 166 11.18 -1.52 -5.14
CA ALA A 166 11.77 -1.25 -3.82
C ALA A 166 10.77 -0.67 -2.82
N THR A 167 11.14 -0.62 -1.54
CA THR A 167 10.53 0.31 -0.58
C THR A 167 11.11 1.70 -0.78
N SER A 168 10.41 2.74 -0.33
CA SER A 168 10.86 4.13 -0.49
C SER A 168 12.20 4.38 0.21
N SER A 169 12.34 3.94 1.46
CA SER A 169 13.58 4.03 2.24
C SER A 169 14.77 3.35 1.55
N TYR A 170 14.59 2.14 1.01
CA TYR A 170 15.68 1.42 0.36
C TYR A 170 16.05 2.02 -1.00
N ALA A 171 15.07 2.52 -1.76
CA ALA A 171 15.33 3.23 -3.00
C ALA A 171 16.14 4.52 -2.74
N LEU A 172 15.85 5.24 -1.65
CA LEU A 172 16.63 6.41 -1.25
C LEU A 172 18.07 6.02 -0.88
N LEU A 173 18.27 4.98 -0.08
CA LEU A 173 19.60 4.48 0.27
C LEU A 173 20.41 4.09 -0.98
N LEU A 174 19.78 3.43 -1.96
CA LEU A 174 20.42 3.08 -3.22
C LEU A 174 20.84 4.33 -4.00
N ALA A 175 19.99 5.35 -4.06
CA ALA A 175 20.30 6.62 -4.72
C ALA A 175 21.52 7.31 -4.08
N GLU A 176 21.55 7.37 -2.74
CA GLU A 176 22.65 7.94 -1.99
C GLU A 176 23.97 7.18 -2.22
N GLU A 177 23.93 5.85 -2.19
CA GLU A 177 25.11 5.03 -2.41
C GLU A 177 25.60 5.08 -3.86
N ILE A 178 24.71 5.22 -4.85
CA ILE A 178 25.08 5.47 -6.25
C ILE A 178 25.82 6.80 -6.37
N ALA A 179 25.26 7.87 -5.79
CA ALA A 179 25.85 9.20 -5.84
C ALA A 179 27.21 9.24 -5.12
N LYS A 180 27.28 8.69 -3.92
CA LYS A 180 28.50 8.62 -3.09
C LYS A 180 29.63 7.87 -3.78
N ARG A 181 29.33 6.83 -4.56
CA ARG A 181 30.33 6.04 -5.29
C ARG A 181 30.65 6.59 -6.68
N GLY A 182 29.92 7.59 -7.15
CA GLY A 182 30.11 8.18 -8.48
C GLY A 182 29.84 7.21 -9.63
N ILE A 183 28.96 6.21 -9.43
CA ILE A 183 28.70 5.15 -10.43
C ILE A 183 27.45 5.39 -11.29
N GLY A 184 26.86 6.59 -11.22
CA GLY A 184 25.58 6.91 -11.88
C GLY A 184 25.59 6.68 -13.40
N GLU A 185 26.73 6.86 -14.07
CA GLU A 185 26.88 6.62 -15.52
C GLU A 185 26.73 5.15 -15.93
N HIS A 186 26.85 4.22 -14.99
CA HIS A 186 26.68 2.78 -15.21
C HIS A 186 25.28 2.27 -14.83
N ILE A 187 24.41 3.15 -14.34
CA ILE A 187 23.04 2.82 -13.92
C ILE A 187 22.08 3.05 -15.08
N HIS A 188 21.26 2.04 -15.38
CA HIS A 188 20.36 2.01 -16.55
C HIS A 188 18.87 2.12 -16.18
N LEU A 189 18.57 2.45 -14.93
CA LEU A 189 17.21 2.58 -14.44
C LEU A 189 16.45 3.67 -15.20
N LYS A 190 15.17 3.40 -15.48
CA LYS A 190 14.23 4.33 -16.11
C LYS A 190 12.98 4.52 -15.26
N LYS A 191 12.60 3.49 -14.49
CA LYS A 191 11.35 3.46 -13.72
C LYS A 191 11.59 2.89 -12.32
N GLY A 192 10.89 3.44 -11.34
CA GLY A 192 10.80 2.90 -9.98
C GLY A 192 9.36 2.54 -9.66
N VAL A 193 9.08 1.26 -9.41
CA VAL A 193 7.79 0.82 -8.83
C VAL A 193 7.99 0.64 -7.34
N ILE A 194 7.54 1.60 -6.55
CA ILE A 194 7.94 1.75 -5.15
C ILE A 194 6.69 1.85 -4.27
N GLY A 195 6.72 1.24 -3.11
CA GLY A 195 5.60 1.26 -2.17
C GLY A 195 5.99 0.77 -0.78
N SER A 196 5.05 0.12 -0.10
CA SER A 196 5.17 -0.43 1.27
C SER A 196 5.30 0.58 2.41
N GLU A 197 5.66 1.82 2.12
CA GLU A 197 5.88 2.89 3.10
C GLU A 197 5.21 4.18 2.63
N ARG A 198 4.85 5.04 3.60
CA ARG A 198 4.54 6.43 3.26
C ARG A 198 5.83 7.17 2.94
N TRP A 199 5.70 8.12 2.03
CA TRP A 199 6.81 8.91 1.53
C TRP A 199 6.29 10.19 0.91
N GLY A 200 6.65 11.31 1.52
CA GLY A 200 6.25 12.64 1.10
C GLY A 200 6.89 13.08 -0.22
N ASP A 201 6.38 14.19 -0.76
CA ASP A 201 6.81 14.74 -2.06
C ASP A 201 8.31 15.02 -2.15
N LYS A 202 8.95 15.43 -1.03
CA LYS A 202 10.40 15.67 -0.96
C LYS A 202 11.19 14.39 -1.25
N MET A 203 10.83 13.28 -0.62
CA MET A 203 11.49 11.99 -0.80
C MET A 203 11.30 11.49 -2.24
N ARG A 204 10.07 11.59 -2.78
CA ARG A 204 9.76 11.23 -4.17
C ARG A 204 10.61 12.02 -5.16
N ALA A 205 10.65 13.34 -5.02
CA ALA A 205 11.43 14.20 -5.91
C ALA A 205 12.93 13.90 -5.82
N ARG A 206 13.43 13.60 -4.61
CA ARG A 206 14.83 13.22 -4.39
C ARG A 206 15.17 11.90 -5.08
N ILE A 207 14.38 10.84 -4.85
CA ILE A 207 14.58 9.52 -5.47
C ILE A 207 14.49 9.63 -7.01
N ALA A 208 13.44 10.29 -7.52
CA ALA A 208 13.27 10.46 -8.97
C ALA A 208 14.45 11.17 -9.62
N LYS A 209 14.95 12.25 -8.98
CA LYS A 209 16.08 13.03 -9.47
C LYS A 209 17.40 12.27 -9.39
N GLU A 210 17.71 11.66 -8.25
CA GLU A 210 19.00 11.01 -8.01
C GLU A 210 19.13 9.69 -8.80
N LEU A 211 18.03 8.94 -8.97
CA LEU A 211 18.02 7.73 -9.80
C LEU A 211 17.74 7.99 -11.28
N GLY A 212 17.23 9.18 -11.63
CA GLY A 212 16.84 9.50 -13.02
C GLY A 212 15.63 8.70 -13.52
N VAL A 213 14.64 8.43 -12.65
CA VAL A 213 13.51 7.54 -12.95
C VAL A 213 12.15 8.22 -12.85
N SER A 214 11.18 7.74 -13.65
CA SER A 214 9.77 7.93 -13.37
C SER A 214 9.34 7.07 -12.18
N LEU A 215 8.52 7.61 -11.29
CA LEU A 215 8.07 6.92 -10.09
C LEU A 215 6.60 6.48 -10.19
N TYR A 216 6.37 5.23 -9.83
CA TYR A 216 5.05 4.63 -9.74
C TYR A 216 4.85 4.06 -8.33
N ASP A 217 3.92 4.66 -7.61
CA ASP A 217 3.44 4.28 -6.28
C ASP A 217 2.48 3.10 -6.40
N ILE A 218 2.85 1.99 -5.74
CA ILE A 218 2.09 0.75 -5.76
C ILE A 218 1.48 0.47 -4.39
N TYR A 219 0.19 0.17 -4.38
CA TYR A 219 -0.55 -0.10 -3.16
C TYR A 219 -0.92 -1.58 -3.03
N GLY A 220 -0.99 -2.04 -1.78
CA GLY A 220 -1.57 -3.31 -1.41
C GLY A 220 -1.24 -3.74 0.01
N LEU A 221 -1.98 -4.76 0.47
CA LEU A 221 -1.88 -5.32 1.80
C LEU A 221 -1.90 -6.84 1.71
N THR A 222 -1.17 -7.52 2.61
CA THR A 222 -1.13 -8.98 2.67
C THR A 222 -2.51 -9.60 2.84
N GLU A 223 -3.38 -8.94 3.61
CA GLU A 223 -4.76 -9.37 3.90
C GLU A 223 -5.62 -9.49 2.62
N ILE A 224 -5.33 -8.71 1.59
CA ILE A 224 -6.09 -8.68 0.33
C ILE A 224 -5.44 -9.63 -0.70
N TYR A 225 -4.23 -9.31 -1.16
CA TYR A 225 -3.42 -10.17 -2.03
C TYR A 225 -1.92 -9.92 -1.85
N GLY A 226 -1.53 -8.73 -1.42
CA GLY A 226 -0.17 -8.19 -1.51
C GLY A 226 -0.17 -6.89 -2.32
N PRO A 227 1.01 -6.36 -2.69
CA PRO A 227 1.10 -5.22 -3.61
C PRO A 227 0.47 -5.54 -4.96
N GLY A 228 0.12 -4.50 -5.72
CA GLY A 228 -0.40 -4.64 -7.09
C GLY A 228 -1.92 -4.64 -7.19
N ILE A 229 -2.64 -4.29 -6.11
CA ILE A 229 -4.08 -4.04 -6.18
C ILE A 229 -4.40 -2.65 -6.75
N ALA A 230 -3.44 -1.72 -6.67
CA ALA A 230 -3.52 -0.41 -7.32
C ALA A 230 -2.13 0.15 -7.64
N ILE A 231 -2.04 0.99 -8.68
CA ILE A 231 -0.83 1.74 -9.05
C ILE A 231 -1.20 3.06 -9.74
N ASN A 232 -0.37 4.10 -9.63
CA ASN A 232 -0.56 5.32 -10.42
C ASN A 232 -0.01 5.19 -11.84
N CYS A 233 -0.33 6.15 -12.71
CA CYS A 233 0.13 6.22 -14.09
C CYS A 233 0.93 7.51 -14.35
N ASP A 234 1.43 7.69 -15.58
CA ASP A 234 2.22 8.88 -15.97
C ASP A 234 1.44 10.21 -15.87
N HIS A 235 0.11 10.16 -15.86
CA HIS A 235 -0.75 11.35 -15.91
C HIS A 235 -1.27 11.78 -14.53
N SER A 236 -1.07 10.99 -13.48
CA SER A 236 -1.70 11.22 -12.18
C SER A 236 -0.95 10.50 -11.07
N LYS A 237 -0.88 11.11 -9.87
CA LYS A 237 -0.42 10.44 -8.64
C LYS A 237 -1.48 9.51 -8.03
N ALA A 238 -2.75 9.75 -8.35
CA ALA A 238 -3.85 8.87 -7.95
C ALA A 238 -3.68 7.48 -8.59
N MET A 239 -3.95 6.44 -7.80
CA MET A 239 -3.72 5.05 -8.16
C MET A 239 -4.99 4.43 -8.73
N HIS A 240 -4.90 3.87 -9.92
CA HIS A 240 -5.94 3.03 -10.50
C HIS A 240 -5.98 1.70 -9.75
N TYR A 241 -7.16 1.24 -9.34
CA TYR A 241 -7.35 -0.06 -8.71
C TYR A 241 -8.21 -0.99 -9.57
N TRP A 242 -8.04 -2.30 -9.39
CA TRP A 242 -8.67 -3.31 -10.24
C TRP A 242 -10.06 -3.67 -9.70
N ASP A 243 -11.05 -2.90 -10.13
CA ASP A 243 -12.44 -2.98 -9.66
C ASP A 243 -13.19 -4.24 -10.13
N ASP A 244 -12.56 -5.07 -10.97
CA ASP A 244 -12.95 -6.43 -11.30
C ASP A 244 -12.48 -7.49 -10.26
N TYR A 245 -11.54 -7.14 -9.37
CA TYR A 245 -11.02 -8.01 -8.32
C TYR A 245 -11.40 -7.56 -6.91
N VAL A 246 -11.46 -6.24 -6.69
CA VAL A 246 -11.75 -5.64 -5.39
C VAL A 246 -12.82 -4.56 -5.51
N TYR A 247 -13.68 -4.49 -4.50
CA TYR A 247 -14.56 -3.35 -4.29
C TYR A 247 -14.02 -2.51 -3.14
N ILE A 248 -14.00 -1.19 -3.32
CA ILE A 248 -13.52 -0.23 -2.34
C ILE A 248 -14.67 0.67 -1.90
N GLU A 249 -14.77 0.89 -0.60
CA GLU A 249 -15.56 1.94 0.02
C GLU A 249 -14.61 2.96 0.66
N ILE A 250 -15.02 4.23 0.72
CA ILE A 250 -14.36 5.26 1.52
C ILE A 250 -15.35 5.68 2.60
N LEU A 251 -15.06 5.36 3.86
CA LEU A 251 -15.99 5.51 4.97
C LEU A 251 -15.47 6.50 6.01
N ASP A 252 -16.37 7.20 6.70
CA ASP A 252 -15.99 7.96 7.88
C ASP A 252 -15.49 6.96 8.94
N PRO A 253 -14.26 7.13 9.46
CA PRO A 253 -13.66 6.14 10.34
C PRO A 253 -14.36 6.01 11.70
N LYS A 254 -15.13 7.02 12.13
CA LYS A 254 -15.87 7.04 13.39
C LYS A 254 -17.27 6.47 13.23
N THR A 255 -18.00 6.88 12.19
CA THR A 255 -19.40 6.48 12.02
C THR A 255 -19.53 5.15 11.26
N GLY A 256 -18.58 4.84 10.38
CA GLY A 256 -18.66 3.71 9.46
C GLY A 256 -19.57 3.97 8.25
N GLU A 257 -20.09 5.19 8.09
CA GLU A 257 -20.94 5.56 6.96
C GLU A 257 -20.10 6.03 5.76
N PRO A 258 -20.57 5.85 4.51
CA PRO A 258 -19.89 6.38 3.34
C PRO A 258 -19.70 7.90 3.40
N VAL A 259 -18.50 8.38 3.09
CA VAL A 259 -18.28 9.82 2.89
C VAL A 259 -18.76 10.25 1.50
N ALA A 260 -18.93 11.56 1.31
CA ALA A 260 -19.23 12.10 -0.02
C ALA A 260 -18.09 11.80 -1.01
N ASP A 261 -18.45 11.61 -2.29
CA ASP A 261 -17.44 11.33 -3.33
C ASP A 261 -16.41 12.46 -3.40
N GLY A 262 -15.11 12.11 -3.31
CA GLY A 262 -14.00 13.06 -3.28
C GLY A 262 -13.56 13.49 -1.87
N GLU A 263 -14.31 13.14 -0.82
CA GLU A 263 -13.92 13.38 0.56
C GLU A 263 -13.01 12.27 1.10
N VAL A 264 -12.18 12.65 2.07
CA VAL A 264 -11.24 11.75 2.73
C VAL A 264 -11.98 10.87 3.73
N GLY A 265 -11.67 9.57 3.70
CA GLY A 265 -12.13 8.60 4.68
C GLY A 265 -11.21 7.37 4.73
N GLU A 266 -11.62 6.37 5.48
CA GLU A 266 -10.94 5.08 5.56
C GLU A 266 -11.27 4.22 4.35
N VAL A 267 -10.24 3.64 3.76
CA VAL A 267 -10.35 2.64 2.69
C VAL A 267 -10.82 1.32 3.29
N VAL A 268 -12.00 0.87 2.85
CA VAL A 268 -12.55 -0.43 3.23
C VAL A 268 -12.65 -1.31 1.99
N ILE A 269 -12.13 -2.53 2.06
CA ILE A 269 -11.94 -3.38 0.88
C ILE A 269 -12.74 -4.67 0.99
N THR A 270 -13.40 -5.04 -0.09
CA THR A 270 -14.02 -6.36 -0.29
C THR A 270 -13.37 -7.06 -1.48
N THR A 271 -12.89 -8.29 -1.30
CA THR A 271 -12.36 -9.09 -2.40
C THR A 271 -13.50 -9.80 -3.12
N LEU A 272 -13.67 -9.54 -4.41
CA LEU A 272 -14.83 -10.01 -5.18
C LEU A 272 -14.68 -11.45 -5.70
N VAL A 273 -13.44 -11.89 -5.95
CA VAL A 273 -13.16 -13.17 -6.62
C VAL A 273 -12.08 -14.02 -5.95
N LYS A 274 -11.58 -13.57 -4.78
CA LYS A 274 -10.57 -14.29 -4.01
C LYS A 274 -11.16 -15.57 -3.43
N GLU A 275 -10.37 -16.62 -3.37
CA GLU A 275 -10.79 -17.97 -2.98
C GLU A 275 -10.38 -18.36 -1.57
N GLY A 276 -9.08 -18.33 -1.30
CA GLY A 276 -8.45 -18.91 -0.12
C GLY A 276 -8.88 -18.24 1.18
N ALA A 277 -8.81 -16.91 1.23
CA ALA A 277 -9.27 -16.09 2.35
C ALA A 277 -9.88 -14.79 1.82
N PRO A 278 -11.14 -14.83 1.35
CA PRO A 278 -11.85 -13.66 0.87
C PRO A 278 -12.22 -12.79 2.06
N LEU A 279 -12.20 -11.48 1.89
CA LEU A 279 -12.59 -10.52 2.93
C LEU A 279 -13.78 -9.67 2.47
N ILE A 280 -14.74 -9.51 3.38
CA ILE A 280 -15.93 -8.67 3.23
C ILE A 280 -15.80 -7.46 4.14
N ARG A 281 -15.86 -6.26 3.54
CA ARG A 281 -15.78 -4.97 4.23
C ARG A 281 -14.62 -4.91 5.24
N TYR A 282 -13.41 -5.26 4.78
CA TYR A 282 -12.20 -5.24 5.61
C TYR A 282 -11.71 -3.81 5.82
N ARG A 283 -11.61 -3.42 7.09
CA ARG A 283 -11.13 -2.10 7.52
C ARG A 283 -9.60 -2.07 7.51
N THR A 284 -9.04 -1.35 6.53
CA THR A 284 -7.59 -1.28 6.31
C THR A 284 -6.88 -0.35 7.29
N HIS A 285 -7.65 0.57 7.88
CA HIS A 285 -7.19 1.78 8.57
C HIS A 285 -6.47 2.79 7.67
N ASP A 286 -6.25 2.54 6.39
CA ASP A 286 -5.60 3.49 5.50
C ASP A 286 -6.57 4.62 5.11
N LEU A 287 -6.09 5.86 5.08
CA LEU A 287 -6.86 7.04 4.71
C LEU A 287 -6.57 7.45 3.27
N SER A 288 -7.63 7.62 2.48
CA SER A 288 -7.59 8.10 1.10
C SER A 288 -8.97 8.67 0.70
N ARG A 289 -9.16 8.94 -0.58
CA ARG A 289 -10.42 9.39 -1.19
C ARG A 289 -10.50 8.89 -2.62
N PHE A 290 -11.71 8.86 -3.17
CA PHE A 290 -11.88 8.69 -4.61
C PHE A 290 -11.42 9.92 -5.39
N VAL A 291 -10.71 9.70 -6.49
CA VAL A 291 -10.38 10.75 -7.47
C VAL A 291 -11.32 10.60 -8.66
N LEU A 292 -12.27 11.51 -8.76
CA LEU A 292 -13.37 11.46 -9.73
C LEU A 292 -12.92 11.92 -11.13
N GLY A 293 -13.75 11.58 -12.11
CA GLY A 293 -13.54 11.91 -13.52
C GLY A 293 -12.57 10.97 -14.23
N ASP A 294 -12.49 11.12 -15.55
CA ASP A 294 -11.65 10.29 -16.40
C ASP A 294 -10.16 10.63 -16.23
N CYS A 295 -9.31 9.63 -16.38
CA CYS A 295 -7.86 9.82 -16.40
C CYS A 295 -7.38 10.02 -17.84
N PRO A 296 -6.48 11.00 -18.12
CA PRO A 296 -5.93 11.18 -19.46
C PRO A 296 -5.18 9.97 -20.04
N CYS A 297 -4.80 8.99 -19.20
CA CYS A 297 -4.21 7.74 -19.67
C CYS A 297 -5.19 6.82 -20.41
N GLY A 298 -6.50 7.12 -20.37
CA GLY A 298 -7.56 6.33 -21.02
C GLY A 298 -8.00 5.07 -20.24
N SER A 299 -7.39 4.80 -19.07
CA SER A 299 -7.83 3.72 -18.18
C SER A 299 -9.25 3.99 -17.67
N LYS A 300 -10.10 2.96 -17.76
CA LYS A 300 -11.47 2.97 -17.24
C LYS A 300 -11.54 2.61 -15.75
N HIS A 301 -10.44 2.11 -15.19
CA HIS A 301 -10.42 1.70 -13.81
C HIS A 301 -10.51 2.92 -12.88
N PRO A 302 -11.32 2.86 -11.83
CA PRO A 302 -11.46 3.93 -10.85
C PRO A 302 -10.15 4.21 -10.11
N ARG A 303 -10.07 5.38 -9.48
CA ARG A 303 -8.85 5.88 -8.83
C ARG A 303 -9.08 6.23 -7.37
N ILE A 304 -8.11 5.88 -6.53
CA ILE A 304 -7.97 6.43 -5.18
C ILE A 304 -6.75 7.36 -5.12
N ASP A 305 -6.79 8.37 -4.28
CA ASP A 305 -5.64 9.25 -4.06
C ASP A 305 -4.50 8.51 -3.33
N THR A 306 -3.32 9.11 -3.27
CA THR A 306 -2.22 8.57 -2.44
C THR A 306 -2.66 8.41 -0.99
N LEU A 307 -2.13 7.42 -0.28
CA LEU A 307 -2.46 7.23 1.12
C LEU A 307 -1.96 8.40 1.96
N ILE A 308 -2.88 9.15 2.56
CA ILE A 308 -2.53 10.32 3.36
C ILE A 308 -2.24 9.97 4.81
N GLY A 309 -2.53 8.76 5.27
CA GLY A 309 -2.58 8.50 6.70
C GLY A 309 -3.09 7.11 7.01
N ARG A 310 -3.07 6.78 8.30
CA ARG A 310 -3.83 5.67 8.84
C ARG A 310 -4.54 6.12 10.09
N THR A 311 -5.74 5.62 10.31
CA THR A 311 -6.54 5.94 11.50
C THR A 311 -5.92 5.42 12.78
N ASP A 312 -5.11 4.34 12.69
CA ASP A 312 -4.42 3.72 13.83
C ASP A 312 -2.99 4.27 14.06
N ASP A 313 -2.45 5.06 13.14
CA ASP A 313 -1.18 5.81 13.32
C ASP A 313 -1.39 7.20 13.97
N MET A 314 -2.65 7.58 14.24
CA MET A 314 -2.99 8.86 14.83
C MET A 314 -2.47 8.93 16.27
N VAL A 315 -1.59 9.90 16.53
CA VAL A 315 -1.09 10.17 17.88
C VAL A 315 -1.81 11.37 18.47
N LYS A 316 -2.16 11.31 19.75
CA LYS A 316 -2.76 12.44 20.47
C LYS A 316 -1.70 13.11 21.33
N VAL A 317 -1.45 14.40 21.07
CA VAL A 317 -0.48 15.20 21.81
C VAL A 317 -1.14 16.48 22.27
N LYS A 318 -1.17 16.75 23.58
CA LYS A 318 -1.79 17.94 24.19
C LYS A 318 -3.25 18.14 23.78
N GLY A 319 -3.98 17.05 23.53
CA GLY A 319 -5.38 17.11 23.11
C GLY A 319 -5.61 17.23 21.61
N CYS A 320 -4.56 17.46 20.80
CA CYS A 320 -4.65 17.52 19.34
C CYS A 320 -4.38 16.13 18.74
N ASN A 321 -5.17 15.76 17.73
CA ASN A 321 -4.92 14.56 16.92
C ASN A 321 -3.93 14.93 15.81
N ILE A 322 -2.80 14.21 15.75
CA ILE A 322 -1.74 14.48 14.80
C ILE A 322 -1.48 13.20 14.00
N PHE A 323 -1.49 13.33 12.69
CA PHE A 323 -1.07 12.28 11.77
C PHE A 323 0.37 12.52 11.31
N PRO A 324 1.19 11.47 11.14
CA PRO A 324 2.54 11.62 10.60
C PRO A 324 2.61 12.41 9.29
N SER A 325 1.60 12.29 8.41
CA SER A 325 1.53 13.02 7.14
C SER A 325 1.39 14.53 7.29
N GLN A 326 0.69 15.01 8.31
CA GLN A 326 0.61 16.45 8.59
C GLN A 326 2.01 16.99 8.93
N ILE A 327 2.81 16.19 9.63
CA ILE A 327 4.21 16.53 9.94
C ILE A 327 5.03 16.57 8.65
N GLU A 328 4.86 15.61 7.75
CA GLU A 328 5.50 15.61 6.42
C GLU A 328 5.10 16.85 5.59
N ASP A 329 3.82 17.26 5.63
CA ASP A 329 3.30 18.45 4.94
C ASP A 329 3.90 19.77 5.48
N VAL A 330 4.18 19.82 6.79
CA VAL A 330 4.91 20.94 7.40
C VAL A 330 6.36 20.90 6.94
N ILE A 331 7.02 19.75 7.07
CA ILE A 331 8.43 19.55 6.70
C ILE A 331 8.66 19.87 5.22
N ARG A 332 7.71 19.54 4.33
CA ARG A 332 7.77 19.86 2.88
C ARG A 332 8.07 21.34 2.63
N ASP A 333 7.54 22.23 3.45
CA ASP A 333 7.63 23.67 3.21
C ASP A 333 8.84 24.33 3.91
N VAL A 334 9.52 23.61 4.81
CA VAL A 334 10.73 24.10 5.50
C VAL A 334 11.93 24.03 4.56
N LYS A 335 12.60 25.17 4.33
CA LYS A 335 13.81 25.23 3.50
C LYS A 335 14.99 24.66 4.26
N GLY A 336 15.84 23.89 3.59
CA GLY A 336 17.02 23.28 4.21
C GLY A 336 16.74 22.01 5.04
N ALA A 337 15.48 21.68 5.30
CA ALA A 337 15.09 20.38 5.85
C ALA A 337 15.20 19.25 4.80
N SER A 338 15.74 18.10 5.21
CA SER A 338 15.83 16.87 4.42
C SER A 338 14.50 16.07 4.40
N SER A 339 14.52 14.84 3.89
CA SER A 339 13.41 13.88 3.99
C SER A 339 13.40 13.10 5.31
N GLU A 340 14.54 12.97 5.99
CA GLU A 340 14.67 12.12 7.16
C GLU A 340 14.33 12.88 8.44
N TYR A 341 13.40 12.33 9.19
CA TYR A 341 12.97 12.88 10.47
C TYR A 341 12.53 11.77 11.41
N GLN A 342 12.53 12.09 12.70
CA GLN A 342 12.00 11.25 13.76
C GLN A 342 11.11 12.10 14.64
N VAL A 343 9.93 11.58 14.97
CA VAL A 343 9.04 12.19 15.96
C VAL A 343 9.11 11.35 17.22
N MET A 344 9.49 12.00 18.31
CA MET A 344 9.49 11.41 19.64
C MET A 344 8.39 12.07 20.46
N ILE A 345 7.53 11.26 21.06
CA ILE A 345 6.46 11.72 21.94
C ILE A 345 6.77 11.20 23.33
N ASP A 346 7.00 12.15 24.24
CA ASP A 346 7.28 11.89 25.64
C ASP A 346 6.15 12.40 26.52
N HIS A 347 6.06 11.86 27.72
CA HIS A 347 5.20 12.35 28.79
C HIS A 347 6.04 12.70 30.02
N LEU A 348 6.44 13.96 30.14
CA LEU A 348 7.33 14.44 31.20
C LEU A 348 6.62 15.45 32.10
N GLY A 349 6.59 15.17 33.40
CA GLY A 349 5.99 16.06 34.41
C GLY A 349 4.49 16.31 34.20
N GLY A 350 3.75 15.31 33.70
CA GLY A 350 2.30 15.42 33.43
C GLY A 350 1.95 16.18 32.16
N LYS A 351 2.93 16.46 31.28
CA LYS A 351 2.73 17.16 30.01
C LYS A 351 3.25 16.33 28.85
N ASP A 352 2.47 16.27 27.77
CA ASP A 352 2.94 15.70 26.51
C ASP A 352 3.98 16.63 25.89
N ILE A 353 5.11 16.06 25.46
CA ILE A 353 6.16 16.75 24.72
C ILE A 353 6.32 16.02 23.40
N LEU A 354 6.19 16.75 22.30
CA LEU A 354 6.50 16.25 20.97
C LEU A 354 7.79 16.91 20.50
N THR A 355 8.79 16.08 20.20
CA THR A 355 10.09 16.49 19.68
C THR A 355 10.22 15.97 18.26
N ILE A 356 10.54 16.87 17.33
CA ILE A 356 10.82 16.51 15.93
C ILE A 356 12.32 16.66 15.71
N PHE A 357 13.00 15.54 15.53
CA PHE A 357 14.36 15.51 15.02
C PHE A 357 14.30 15.50 13.50
N ILE A 358 15.04 16.39 12.84
CA ILE A 358 15.08 16.45 11.39
C ILE A 358 16.52 16.61 10.91
N GLU A 359 16.90 15.85 9.89
CA GLU A 359 18.17 16.05 9.23
C GLU A 359 18.12 17.30 8.35
N THR A 360 19.21 18.06 8.31
CA THR A 360 19.33 19.28 7.51
C THR A 360 20.30 19.05 6.37
N LYS A 361 20.08 19.75 5.25
CA LYS A 361 21.08 19.80 4.18
C LYS A 361 22.41 20.35 4.71
N PRO A 362 23.57 19.92 4.19
CA PRO A 362 24.88 20.35 4.69
C PRO A 362 25.06 21.88 4.75
N GLU A 363 24.48 22.59 3.79
CA GLU A 363 24.54 24.05 3.64
C GLU A 363 23.49 24.81 4.47
N ALA A 364 22.56 24.12 5.12
CA ALA A 364 21.46 24.74 5.86
C ALA A 364 21.84 25.06 7.31
N SER A 365 21.40 26.23 7.78
CA SER A 365 21.53 26.63 9.19
C SER A 365 20.55 25.84 10.06
N LYS A 366 21.06 24.93 10.91
CA LYS A 366 20.22 24.10 11.79
C LYS A 366 19.26 24.92 12.68
N PRO A 367 19.68 26.04 13.31
CA PRO A 367 18.77 26.86 14.10
C PRO A 367 17.63 27.47 13.26
N ASP A 368 17.91 27.91 12.03
CA ASP A 368 16.90 28.53 11.18
C ASP A 368 15.87 27.50 10.71
N VAL A 369 16.33 26.31 10.29
CA VAL A 369 15.45 25.17 9.95
C VAL A 369 14.56 24.81 11.13
N ALA A 370 15.13 24.72 12.34
CA ALA A 370 14.37 24.39 13.55
C ALA A 370 13.32 25.46 13.89
N ASN A 371 13.67 26.75 13.77
CA ASN A 371 12.76 27.87 14.04
C ASN A 371 11.63 27.97 13.01
N GLU A 372 11.95 27.76 11.73
CA GLU A 372 10.96 27.72 10.64
C GLU A 372 10.02 26.53 10.81
N LEU A 373 10.54 25.33 11.07
CA LEU A 373 9.75 24.13 11.35
C LEU A 373 8.81 24.34 12.55
N ALA A 374 9.33 24.86 13.67
CA ALA A 374 8.52 25.13 14.85
C ALA A 374 7.43 26.17 14.61
N SER A 375 7.70 27.17 13.76
CA SER A 375 6.73 28.19 13.38
C SER A 375 5.63 27.61 12.48
N LEU A 376 6.00 26.90 11.42
CA LEU A 376 5.05 26.29 10.48
C LEU A 376 4.22 25.19 11.14
N PHE A 377 4.81 24.41 12.05
CA PHE A 377 4.08 23.40 12.82
C PHE A 377 2.92 24.03 13.57
N LYS A 378 3.17 25.09 14.37
CA LYS A 378 2.12 25.79 15.13
C LYS A 378 1.04 26.47 14.28
N ILE A 379 1.35 26.77 13.03
CA ILE A 379 0.39 27.39 12.09
C ILE A 379 -0.52 26.33 11.47
N LYS A 380 0.02 25.14 11.19
CA LYS A 380 -0.64 24.10 10.40
C LYS A 380 -1.21 22.94 11.22
N ILE A 381 -0.72 22.73 12.45
CA ILE A 381 -1.05 21.65 13.38
C ILE A 381 -1.25 22.25 14.77
#